data_AF-A0A060ZB40-F1
#
_entry.id   AF-A0A060ZB40-F1
#
_cell.length_a   1.000
_cell.length_b   1.000
_cell.length_c   1.000
_cell.angle_alpha   90.00
_cell.angle_beta   90.00
_cell.angle_gamma   90.00
#
_symmetry.space_group_name_H-M   'P 1'
#
loop_
_entity.id
_entity.type
_entity.pdbx_description
1 polymer ?
#
loop_
_entity_poly.entity_id
_entity_poly.type
_entity_poly.pdbx_seq_one_letter_code
_entity_poly.pdbx_strand_id
1 'polypeptide(L)'
;MALDADEGLNGLVTYEILAGAQGVFIINNRTGRITIAPGIALSVGLSYALTVKAADNAPEIQRRSSITTVYIEVLPPNNQSPPRFPLFIYNLEVSEAMRIGAILLNLQATDRENDPITYQILSGDTQQVFNLSKT
;
A
#
# COMPACT_ATOMS: atom_id res chain seq x y z
N MET A 1 -13.99 18.76 1.85
CA MET A 1 -14.03 20.24 1.74
C MET A 1 -14.73 20.79 2.96
N ALA A 2 -14.32 21.96 3.44
CA ALA A 2 -15.01 22.69 4.49
C ALA A 2 -15.63 23.97 3.89
N LEU A 3 -16.78 24.38 4.45
CA LEU A 3 -17.51 25.57 4.05
C LEU A 3 -17.71 26.44 5.30
N ASP A 4 -17.39 27.73 5.18
CA ASP A 4 -17.73 28.75 6.17
C ASP A 4 -18.73 29.73 5.53
N ALA A 5 -19.79 30.06 6.25
CA ALA A 5 -20.90 30.87 5.74
C ALA A 5 -20.71 32.37 6.00
N ASP A 6 -19.66 32.74 6.73
CA ASP A 6 -19.33 34.14 6.99
C ASP A 6 -18.79 34.84 5.73
N GLU A 7 -18.85 36.17 5.69
CA GLU A 7 -18.31 36.97 4.59
C GLU A 7 -16.85 37.38 4.82
N GLY A 8 -16.13 37.69 3.73
CA GLY A 8 -14.77 38.23 3.80
C GLY A 8 -13.74 37.24 4.35
N LEU A 9 -12.84 37.71 5.22
CA LEU A 9 -11.77 36.87 5.79
C LEU A 9 -12.30 35.77 6.71
N ASN A 10 -13.44 35.99 7.35
CA ASN A 10 -14.06 35.01 8.25
C ASN A 10 -14.70 33.86 7.46
N GLY A 11 -15.08 34.07 6.20
CA GLY A 11 -15.52 33.01 5.29
C GLY A 11 -14.37 32.24 4.61
N LEU A 12 -13.13 32.74 4.72
CA LEU A 12 -11.98 32.18 4.01
C LEU A 12 -11.33 31.07 4.82
N VAL A 13 -11.52 29.83 4.37
CA VAL A 13 -11.00 28.63 5.05
C VAL A 13 -9.58 28.30 4.64
N THR A 14 -8.72 28.01 5.62
CA THR A 14 -7.39 27.44 5.44
C THR A 14 -7.29 26.03 6.01
N TYR A 15 -6.45 25.20 5.38
CA TYR A 15 -6.30 23.78 5.68
C TYR A 15 -4.88 23.43 6.17
N GLU A 16 -4.79 22.53 7.14
CA GLU A 16 -3.54 22.04 7.73
C GLU A 16 -3.65 20.55 8.10
N ILE A 17 -2.57 19.78 7.94
CA ILE A 17 -2.48 18.43 8.52
C ILE A 17 -1.80 18.55 9.88
N LEU A 18 -2.53 18.23 10.95
CA LEU A 18 -2.04 18.28 12.33
C LEU A 18 -1.23 17.04 12.73
N ALA A 19 -1.60 15.87 12.19
CA ALA A 19 -0.98 14.60 12.56
C ALA A 19 -1.15 13.53 11.46
N GLY A 20 -0.35 12.46 11.55
CA GLY A 20 -0.49 11.28 10.69
C GLY A 20 0.18 11.37 9.32
N ALA A 21 0.67 12.56 8.93
CA ALA A 21 1.33 12.76 7.64
C ALA A 21 2.65 12.00 7.49
N GLN A 22 3.42 11.83 8.57
CA GLN A 22 4.73 11.15 8.59
C GLN A 22 5.72 11.62 7.50
N GLY A 23 5.60 12.88 7.05
CA GLY A 23 6.39 13.42 5.93
C GLY A 23 5.99 12.90 4.54
N VAL A 24 4.99 12.03 4.46
CA VAL A 24 4.50 11.38 3.24
C VAL A 24 3.46 12.24 2.53
N PHE A 25 2.59 12.92 3.28
CA PHE A 25 1.49 13.71 2.73
C PHE A 25 1.63 15.19 3.04
N ILE A 26 1.26 16.02 2.08
CA ILE A 26 1.15 17.48 2.22
C ILE A 26 -0.23 17.93 1.80
N ILE A 27 -0.71 19.05 2.36
CA ILE A 27 -2.00 19.65 2.00
C ILE A 27 -1.79 21.06 1.45
N ASN A 28 -2.48 21.40 0.36
CA ASN A 28 -2.56 22.77 -0.09
C ASN A 28 -3.48 23.57 0.85
N ASN A 29 -2.95 24.60 1.49
CA ASN A 29 -3.66 25.35 2.52
C ASN A 29 -4.89 26.13 2.02
N ARG A 30 -5.05 26.36 0.72
CA ARG A 30 -6.20 27.07 0.14
C ARG A 30 -7.24 26.13 -0.46
N THR A 31 -6.79 25.08 -1.14
CA THR A 31 -7.70 24.16 -1.84
C THR A 31 -8.09 22.93 -1.01
N GLY A 32 -7.35 22.65 0.07
CA GLY A 32 -7.50 21.43 0.87
C GLY A 32 -7.07 20.16 0.14
N ARG A 33 -6.43 20.27 -1.03
CA ARG A 33 -5.96 19.12 -1.81
C ARG A 33 -4.76 18.49 -1.12
N ILE A 34 -4.89 17.21 -0.77
CA ILE A 34 -3.81 16.39 -0.21
C ILE A 34 -3.04 15.75 -1.37
N THR A 35 -1.72 15.80 -1.33
CA THR A 35 -0.82 15.15 -2.30
C THR A 35 0.33 14.45 -1.58
N ILE A 36 1.01 13.56 -2.29
CA ILE A 36 2.25 12.95 -1.83
C ILE A 36 3.36 14.01 -1.83
N ALA A 37 4.23 14.00 -0.82
CA ALA A 37 5.36 14.90 -0.73
C ALA A 37 6.42 14.59 -1.82
N PRO A 38 7.19 15.59 -2.30
CA PRO A 38 8.21 15.36 -3.31
C PRO A 38 9.23 14.29 -2.90
N GLY A 39 9.56 13.39 -3.82
CA GLY A 39 10.60 12.36 -3.62
C GLY A 39 10.17 11.15 -2.78
N ILE A 40 8.89 11.05 -2.39
CA ILE A 40 8.40 9.91 -1.61
C ILE A 40 7.94 8.77 -2.53
N ALA A 41 8.43 7.57 -2.27
CA ALA A 41 7.90 6.32 -2.81
C ALA A 41 7.05 5.62 -1.74
N LEU A 42 5.79 5.34 -2.05
CA LEU A 42 4.88 4.66 -1.12
C LEU A 42 5.10 3.15 -1.13
N SER A 43 5.09 2.55 0.05
CA SER A 43 5.12 1.09 0.20
C SER A 43 3.70 0.54 0.29
N VAL A 44 3.39 -0.45 -0.54
CA VAL A 44 2.09 -1.16 -0.56
C VAL A 44 1.81 -1.79 0.79
N GLY A 45 0.56 -1.73 1.24
CA GLY A 45 0.10 -2.30 2.51
C GLY A 45 0.28 -1.40 3.72
N LEU A 46 0.82 -0.18 3.54
CA LEU A 46 0.82 0.84 4.58
C LEU A 46 -0.51 1.59 4.60
N SER A 47 -0.95 1.96 5.81
CA SER A 47 -2.15 2.76 6.04
C SER A 47 -1.83 4.00 6.87
N TYR A 48 -2.53 5.09 6.61
CA TYR A 48 -2.35 6.38 7.26
C TYR A 48 -3.69 6.94 7.71
N ALA A 49 -3.69 7.62 8.86
CA ALA A 49 -4.84 8.37 9.38
C ALA A 49 -4.40 9.83 9.58
N LEU A 50 -4.76 10.70 8.63
CA LEU A 50 -4.40 12.11 8.65
C LEU A 50 -5.41 12.90 9.45
N THR A 51 -4.98 13.58 10.51
CA THR A 51 -5.83 14.55 11.22
C THR A 51 -5.71 15.90 10.52
N VAL A 52 -6.80 16.34 9.88
CA VAL A 52 -6.84 17.57 9.08
C VAL A 52 -7.69 18.62 9.77
N LYS A 53 -7.16 19.83 9.90
CA LYS A 53 -7.85 21.00 10.42
C LYS A 53 -8.27 21.92 9.27
N ALA A 54 -9.49 22.41 9.33
CA ALA A 54 -9.98 23.54 8.55
C ALA A 54 -10.26 24.69 9.53
N ALA A 55 -9.73 25.88 9.27
CA ALA A 55 -9.94 27.06 10.11
C ALA A 55 -10.29 28.27 9.27
N ASP A 56 -11.16 29.15 9.78
CA ASP A 56 -11.36 30.46 9.18
C ASP A 56 -10.11 31.33 9.32
N ASN A 57 -10.07 32.43 8.57
CA ASN A 57 -9.00 33.43 8.67
C ASN A 57 -9.39 34.63 9.54
N ALA A 58 -10.30 34.45 10.50
CA ALA A 58 -10.60 35.48 11.48
C ALA A 58 -9.38 35.74 12.40
N PRO A 59 -9.36 36.89 13.11
CA PRO A 59 -8.38 37.17 14.16
C PRO A 59 -8.37 36.05 15.21
N GLU A 60 -7.20 35.79 15.81
CA GLU A 60 -6.94 34.62 16.66
C GLU A 60 -7.99 34.37 17.75
N ILE A 61 -8.50 35.44 18.38
CA ILE A 61 -9.49 35.38 19.47
C ILE A 61 -10.86 34.89 18.98
N GLN A 62 -11.20 35.11 17.71
CA GLN A 62 -12.51 34.80 17.12
C GLN A 62 -12.47 33.61 16.16
N ARG A 63 -11.27 33.09 15.87
CA ARG A 63 -11.05 32.04 14.90
C ARG A 63 -11.78 30.75 15.26
N ARG A 64 -12.56 30.24 14.33
CA ARG A 64 -13.21 28.94 14.43
C ARG A 64 -12.46 27.92 13.59
N SER A 65 -12.55 26.66 14.03
CA SER A 65 -11.96 25.55 13.29
C SER A 65 -12.73 24.26 13.50
N SER A 66 -12.63 23.37 12.52
CA SER A 66 -13.14 22.02 12.56
C SER A 66 -12.03 21.04 12.21
N ILE A 67 -12.10 19.84 12.78
CA ILE A 67 -11.10 18.78 12.60
C ILE A 67 -11.79 17.54 12.05
N THR A 68 -11.14 16.87 11.10
CA THR A 68 -11.60 15.60 10.54
C THR A 68 -10.43 14.65 10.34
N THR A 69 -10.72 13.36 10.15
CA THR A 69 -9.72 12.32 9.91
C THR A 69 -9.86 11.75 8.51
N VAL A 70 -8.76 11.71 7.74
CA VAL A 70 -8.70 11.09 6.42
C VAL A 70 -7.93 9.79 6.51
N TYR A 71 -8.57 8.66 6.19
CA TYR A 71 -7.94 7.35 6.14
C TYR A 71 -7.45 7.05 4.72
N ILE A 72 -6.19 6.63 4.59
CA ILE A 72 -5.53 6.33 3.32
C ILE A 72 -4.90 4.93 3.41
N GLU A 73 -5.14 4.09 2.41
CA GLU A 73 -4.47 2.79 2.23
C GLU A 73 -3.65 2.82 0.94
N VAL A 74 -2.40 2.33 0.98
CA VAL A 74 -1.55 2.21 -0.20
C VAL A 74 -1.77 0.86 -0.85
N LEU A 75 -2.40 0.88 -2.03
CA LEU A 75 -2.69 -0.30 -2.83
C LEU A 75 -1.56 -0.59 -3.85
N PRO A 76 -1.40 -1.84 -4.28
CA PRO A 76 -0.51 -2.16 -5.40
C PRO A 76 -1.02 -1.52 -6.70
N PRO A 77 -0.17 -1.39 -7.73
CA PRO A 77 -0.59 -0.93 -9.05
C PRO A 77 -1.82 -1.71 -9.54
N ASN A 78 -2.85 -0.98 -10.00
CA ASN A 78 -4.14 -1.55 -10.42
C ASN A 78 -4.85 -2.42 -9.37
N ASN A 79 -4.49 -2.30 -8.09
CA ASN A 79 -4.96 -3.16 -7.01
C ASN A 79 -4.72 -4.67 -7.29
N GLN A 80 -3.59 -5.01 -7.94
CA GLN A 80 -3.20 -6.39 -8.21
C GLN A 80 -1.75 -6.65 -7.82
N SER A 81 -1.51 -7.73 -7.08
CA SER A 81 -0.19 -8.19 -6.68
C SER A 81 0.15 -9.49 -7.41
N PRO A 82 1.43 -9.78 -7.69
CA PRO A 82 1.80 -11.12 -8.14
C PRO A 82 1.74 -12.11 -6.96
N PRO A 83 1.46 -13.41 -7.24
CA PRO A 83 1.61 -14.46 -6.24
C PRO A 83 3.04 -14.47 -5.66
N ARG A 84 3.17 -14.71 -4.36
CA ARG A 84 4.46 -14.70 -3.66
C ARG A 84 4.76 -16.03 -3.00
N PHE A 85 5.98 -16.51 -3.19
CA PHE A 85 6.52 -17.61 -2.39
C PHE A 85 6.90 -17.13 -0.98
N PRO A 86 6.71 -17.98 0.05
CA PRO A 86 7.19 -17.70 1.40
C PRO A 86 8.70 -17.54 1.51
N LEU A 87 9.47 -18.23 0.66
CA LEU A 87 10.93 -18.20 0.63
C LEU A 87 11.43 -17.86 -0.78
N PHE A 88 12.54 -17.13 -0.84
CA PHE A 88 13.23 -16.85 -2.10
C PHE A 88 14.10 -18.02 -2.58
N ILE A 89 14.60 -18.84 -1.65
CA ILE A 89 15.48 -19.98 -1.93
C ILE A 89 15.00 -21.17 -1.09
N TYR A 90 14.84 -22.31 -1.76
CA TYR A 90 14.55 -23.59 -1.13
C TYR A 90 15.77 -24.49 -1.33
N ASN A 91 16.42 -24.89 -0.24
CA ASN A 91 17.53 -25.84 -0.26
C ASN A 91 17.00 -27.23 0.10
N LEU A 92 17.29 -28.23 -0.72
CA LEU A 92 16.88 -29.61 -0.49
C LEU A 92 18.09 -30.54 -0.61
N GLU A 93 18.10 -31.59 0.22
CA GLU A 93 18.99 -32.72 0.08
C GLU A 93 18.16 -33.92 -0.40
N VAL A 94 18.61 -34.56 -1.48
CA VAL A 94 17.89 -35.65 -2.13
C VAL A 94 18.84 -36.84 -2.28
N SER A 95 18.39 -38.02 -1.84
CA SER A 95 19.13 -39.25 -2.08
C SER A 95 19.03 -39.64 -3.56
N GLU A 96 20.14 -40.02 -4.17
CA GLU A 96 20.15 -40.57 -5.53
C GLU A 96 19.31 -41.86 -5.67
N ALA A 97 19.08 -42.57 -4.57
CA ALA A 97 18.25 -43.76 -4.52
C ALA A 97 16.74 -43.47 -4.37
N MET A 98 16.35 -42.20 -4.36
CA MET A 98 14.95 -41.82 -4.19
C MET A 98 14.11 -42.32 -5.37
N ARG A 99 12.90 -42.83 -5.05
CA ARG A 99 11.99 -43.38 -6.05
C ARG A 99 11.41 -42.29 -6.95
N ILE A 100 11.23 -42.62 -8.23
CA ILE A 100 10.52 -41.78 -9.19
C ILE A 100 9.09 -41.51 -8.68
N GLY A 101 8.67 -40.26 -8.75
CA GLY A 101 7.35 -39.81 -8.28
C GLY A 101 7.28 -39.47 -6.79
N ALA A 102 8.35 -39.66 -6.02
CA ALA A 102 8.41 -39.15 -4.65
C ALA A 102 8.32 -37.61 -4.65
N ILE A 103 7.47 -37.06 -3.78
CA ILE A 103 7.30 -35.62 -3.64
C ILE A 103 8.51 -35.04 -2.89
N LEU A 104 9.20 -34.10 -3.52
CA LEU A 104 10.35 -33.40 -2.96
C LEU A 104 9.97 -32.19 -2.11
N LEU A 105 9.08 -31.36 -2.65
CA LEU A 105 8.68 -30.09 -2.07
C LEU A 105 7.24 -29.78 -2.46
N ASN A 106 6.47 -29.28 -1.51
CA ASN A 106 5.20 -28.63 -1.79
C ASN A 106 5.44 -27.11 -1.88
N LEU A 107 5.46 -26.57 -3.10
CA LEU A 107 5.57 -25.13 -3.32
C LEU A 107 4.19 -24.50 -3.21
N GLN A 108 4.05 -23.56 -2.27
CA GLN A 108 2.81 -22.84 -2.05
C GLN A 108 3.07 -21.34 -2.13
N ALA A 109 2.76 -20.73 -3.26
CA ALA A 109 2.67 -19.29 -3.37
C ALA A 109 1.29 -18.82 -2.87
N THR A 110 1.23 -17.59 -2.35
CA THR A 110 -0.03 -16.94 -1.98
C THR A 110 -0.25 -15.70 -2.83
N ASP A 111 -1.47 -15.54 -3.31
CA ASP A 111 -1.91 -14.36 -4.02
C ASP A 111 -2.83 -13.53 -3.12
N ARG A 112 -2.66 -12.20 -3.08
CA ARG A 112 -3.44 -11.33 -2.18
C ARG A 112 -4.89 -11.24 -2.65
N GLU A 113 -5.11 -11.27 -3.95
CA GLU A 113 -6.41 -11.14 -4.59
C GLU A 113 -7.11 -12.51 -4.76
N ASN A 114 -6.45 -13.60 -4.37
CA ASN A 114 -6.86 -15.00 -4.57
C ASN A 114 -7.02 -15.37 -6.06
N ASP A 115 -6.21 -14.75 -6.92
CA ASP A 115 -6.15 -15.13 -8.34
C ASP A 115 -5.62 -16.58 -8.49
N PRO A 116 -6.07 -17.35 -9.50
CA PRO A 116 -5.56 -18.70 -9.76
C PRO A 116 -4.05 -18.69 -10.05
N ILE A 117 -3.30 -19.51 -9.32
CA ILE A 117 -1.84 -19.59 -9.44
C ILE A 117 -1.46 -20.71 -10.40
N THR A 118 -0.52 -20.41 -11.31
CA THR A 118 0.08 -21.39 -12.21
C THR A 118 1.57 -21.51 -11.93
N TYR A 119 2.06 -22.73 -11.73
CA TYR A 119 3.47 -23.00 -11.46
C TYR A 119 4.21 -23.54 -12.69
N GLN A 120 5.49 -23.17 -12.82
CA GLN A 120 6.36 -23.65 -13.89
C GLN A 120 7.84 -23.59 -13.47
N ILE A 121 8.61 -24.61 -13.86
CA ILE A 121 10.07 -24.58 -13.80
C ILE A 121 10.57 -23.82 -15.02
N LEU A 122 11.23 -22.67 -14.80
CA LEU A 122 11.71 -21.80 -15.87
C LEU A 122 13.13 -22.16 -16.36
N SER A 123 13.98 -22.66 -15.46
CA SER A 123 15.38 -22.94 -15.74
C SER A 123 15.99 -23.93 -14.73
N GLY A 124 17.19 -24.44 -15.01
CA GLY A 124 17.97 -25.29 -14.10
C GLY A 124 17.70 -26.79 -14.23
N ASP A 125 16.55 -27.18 -14.79
CA ASP A 125 16.20 -28.57 -15.07
C ASP A 125 16.22 -28.88 -16.57
N THR A 126 17.40 -28.83 -17.20
CA THR A 126 17.55 -29.03 -18.65
C THR A 126 17.26 -30.46 -19.10
N GLN A 127 17.32 -31.43 -18.17
CA GLN A 127 17.03 -32.84 -18.44
C GLN A 127 15.59 -33.22 -18.11
N GLN A 128 14.78 -32.29 -17.60
CA GLN A 128 13.39 -32.51 -17.17
C GLN A 128 13.27 -33.68 -16.18
N VAL A 129 14.23 -33.78 -15.25
CA VAL A 129 14.25 -34.86 -14.24
C VAL A 129 13.31 -34.56 -13.08
N PHE A 130 12.85 -33.31 -12.95
CA PHE A 130 11.84 -32.89 -11.97
C PHE A 130 10.52 -32.52 -12.64
N ASN A 131 9.44 -32.66 -11.88
CA ASN A 131 8.11 -32.23 -12.30
C ASN A 131 7.50 -31.33 -11.21
N LEU A 132 6.86 -30.25 -11.64
CA LEU A 132 6.12 -29.33 -10.79
C LEU A 132 4.66 -29.32 -11.24
N SER A 133 3.74 -29.64 -10.33
CA SER A 133 2.30 -29.54 -10.60
C SER A 133 1.95 -28.10 -10.98
N LYS A 134 1.21 -27.94 -12.07
CA LYS A 134 0.87 -26.64 -12.65
C LYS A 134 -0.19 -25.89 -11.85
N THR A 135 -1.01 -26.60 -11.08
CA THR A 135 -2.12 -26.10 -10.25
C THR A 135 -2.18 -26.84 -8.93
#